data_AF-A0A382TF58-F1
#
_entry.id   AF-A0A382TF58-F1
#
_cell.length_a   1.000
_cell.length_b   1.000
_cell.length_c   1.000
_cell.angle_alpha   90.00
_cell.angle_beta   90.00
_cell.angle_gamma   90.00
#
_symmetry.space_group_name_H-M   'P 1'
#
loop_
_entity.id
_entity.type
_entity.pdbx_description
1 polymer ?
#
loop_
_entity_poly.entity_id
_entity_poly.type
_entity_poly.pdbx_seq_one_letter_code
_entity_poly.pdbx_strand_id
1 'polypeptide(L)' 'MIEGVKEGLMSGALEDLKVVELRQGIAAAYCGMLMGDLGAQVVIAQDSR' A
#
# COMPACT_ATOMS: atom_id res chain seq x y z
N MET A 1 14.62 -14.64 -29.02
CA MET A 1 15.37 -13.75 -28.12
C MET A 1 15.04 -12.33 -28.52
N ILE A 2 13.95 -11.77 -27.98
CA ILE A 2 13.60 -10.35 -28.15
C ILE A 2 14.00 -9.63 -26.87
N GLU A 3 15.12 -8.93 -26.96
CA GLU A 3 15.67 -8.03 -25.97
C GLU A 3 14.89 -6.71 -26.06
N GLY A 4 14.05 -6.37 -25.07
CA GLY A 4 13.38 -5.06 -25.10
C GLY A 4 12.11 -4.87 -24.27
N VAL A 5 11.44 -5.91 -23.81
CA VAL A 5 10.42 -5.74 -22.75
C VAL A 5 11.09 -6.10 -21.44
N LYS A 6 11.82 -5.14 -20.85
CA LYS A 6 11.93 -5.16 -19.39
C LYS A 6 10.50 -4.92 -18.96
N GLU A 7 9.76 -5.99 -18.66
CA GLU A 7 8.45 -5.89 -18.04
C GLU A 7 8.65 -4.91 -16.90
N GLY A 8 8.19 -3.68 -17.08
CA GLY A 8 8.06 -2.76 -15.97
C GLY A 8 7.06 -3.49 -15.10
N LEU A 9 7.59 -4.17 -14.08
CA LEU A 9 6.80 -4.79 -13.03
C LEU A 9 5.66 -3.84 -12.76
N MET A 10 4.41 -4.32 -12.85
CA MET A 10 3.25 -3.49 -12.57
C MET A 10 3.31 -3.07 -11.11
N SER A 11 4.10 -2.03 -10.84
CA SER A 11 4.28 -1.42 -9.55
C SER A 11 3.07 -0.57 -9.30
N GLY A 12 2.32 -0.87 -8.25
CA GLY A 12 1.28 0.05 -7.79
C GLY A 12 1.88 1.45 -7.60
N ALA A 13 1.07 2.50 -7.81
CA ALA A 13 1.52 3.89 -7.70
C ALA A 13 2.20 4.22 -6.35
N LEU A 14 1.98 3.40 -5.33
CA LEU A 14 2.51 3.50 -3.98
C LEU A 14 3.38 2.30 -3.55
N GLU A 15 3.95 1.51 -4.48
CA GLU A 15 4.63 0.24 -4.14
C GLU A 15 5.75 0.34 -3.09
N ASP A 16 6.51 1.44 -3.10
CA ASP A 16 7.64 1.66 -2.18
C ASP A 16 7.22 2.40 -0.90
N LEU A 17 5.93 2.69 -0.73
CA LEU A 17 5.42 3.42 0.41
C LEU A 17 5.06 2.48 1.57
N LYS A 18 5.61 2.77 2.75
CA LYS A 18 5.21 2.14 4.01
C LYS A 18 4.34 3.10 4.82
N VAL A 19 3.13 2.65 5.16
CA VAL A 19 2.14 3.46 5.87
C VAL A 19 1.86 2.83 7.22
N VAL A 20 1.92 3.64 8.29
CA VAL A 20 1.42 3.24 9.61
C VAL A 20 0.01 3.81 9.77
N GLU A 21 -0.98 2.94 9.82
CA GLU A 21 -2.38 3.30 9.99
C GLU A 21 -2.76 3.36 11.48
N LEU A 22 -2.96 4.58 11.98
CA LEU A 22 -3.45 4.87 13.34
C LEU A 22 -4.98 5.00 13.36
N ARG A 23 -5.67 4.13 12.62
CA ARG A 23 -7.10 4.29 12.28
C ARG A 23 -7.98 4.58 13.49
N GLN A 24 -8.97 5.43 13.26
CA GLN A 24 -10.17 5.54 14.09
C GLN A 24 -11.40 5.57 13.17
N GLY A 25 -12.32 4.64 13.36
CA GLY A 25 -13.55 4.55 12.56
C GLY A 25 -13.35 4.07 11.12
N ILE A 26 -14.40 4.22 10.31
CA ILE A 26 -14.53 3.64 8.97
C ILE A 26 -13.75 4.44 7.91
N ALA A 27 -13.69 5.76 8.05
CA ALA A 27 -13.01 6.62 7.07
C ALA A 27 -11.51 6.30 6.97
N ALA A 28 -10.84 6.17 8.12
CA ALA A 28 -9.42 5.82 8.15
C ALA A 28 -9.16 4.42 7.58
N ALA A 29 -10.04 3.46 7.90
CA ALA A 29 -9.98 2.11 7.36
C ALA A 29 -10.03 2.08 5.83
N TYR A 30 -10.96 2.84 5.27
CA TYR A 30 -11.17 2.89 3.83
C TYR A 30 -9.98 3.57 3.13
N CYS A 31 -9.41 4.61 3.73
CA CYS A 31 -8.16 5.21 3.27
C CYS A 31 -7.02 4.18 3.18
N GLY A 32 -6.82 3.39 4.24
CA GLY A 32 -5.80 2.35 4.25
C GLY A 32 -6.00 1.28 3.18
N MET A 33 -7.24 0.84 2.97
CA MET A 33 -7.58 -0.11 1.90
C MET A 33 -7.21 0.44 0.53
N LEU A 34 -7.62 1.67 0.20
CA LEU A 34 -7.29 2.29 -1.09
C LEU A 34 -5.78 2.47 -1.29
N MET A 35 -5.04 2.78 -0.22
CA MET A 35 -3.57 2.86 -0.29
C MET A 35 -2.94 1.49 -0.58
N GLY A 36 -3.46 0.43 0.05
CA GLY A 36 -3.03 -0.95 -0.22
C GLY A 36 -3.35 -1.41 -1.64
N ASP A 37 -4.52 -1.04 -2.18
CA ASP A 37 -4.91 -1.31 -3.57
C ASP A 37 -3.97 -0.64 -4.57
N LEU A 38 -3.37 0.50 -4.19
CA LEU A 38 -2.34 1.20 -4.95
C LEU A 38 -0.91 0.69 -4.68
N GLY A 39 -0.75 -0.40 -3.92
CA GLY A 39 0.51 -1.09 -3.70
C GLY A 39 1.25 -0.73 -2.40
N ALA A 40 0.71 0.16 -1.56
CA ALA A 40 1.39 0.53 -0.32
C ALA A 40 1.44 -0.63 0.68
N GLN A 41 2.53 -0.74 1.43
CA GLN A 41 2.61 -1.59 2.61
C GLN A 41 1.96 -0.88 3.79
N VAL A 42 0.69 -1.20 4.07
CA VAL A 42 -0.06 -0.62 5.19
C VAL A 42 0.02 -1.51 6.43
N VAL A 43 0.48 -0.96 7.56
CA VAL A 43 0.56 -1.63 8.86
C VAL A 43 -0.42 -0.95 9.81
N ILE A 44 -1.40 -1.71 10.31
CA ILE A 44 -2.37 -1.22 11.29
C ILE A 44 -1.74 -1.27 12.67
N ALA A 45 -1.60 -0.11 13.31
CA ALA A 45 -1.09 -0.04 14.67
C ALA A 45 -2.11 -0.59 15.67
N GLN A 46 -1.65 -1.41 16.59
CA GLN A 46 -2.41 -1.85 17.76
C GLN A 46 -2.03 -0.99 18.96
N ASP A 47 -2.99 -0.66 19.82
CA ASP A 47 -2.66 -0.05 21.12
C ASP A 47 -1.93 -1.10 21.98
N SER A 48 -0.89 -0.67 22.68
CA SER A 48 0.00 -1.57 23.43
C SER A 48 -0.37 -1.70 24.91
N ARG A 49 -1.55 -1.22 25.30
CA ARG A 49 -2.02 -1.18 26.70
C ARG A 49 -2.99 -2.30 27.01
#